data_AF-A0A183ACJ1-F1
#
_entry.id   AF-A0A183ACJ1-F1
#
_cell.length_a   1.000
_cell.length_b   1.000
_cell.length_c   1.000
_cell.angle_alpha   90.00
_cell.angle_beta   90.00
_cell.angle_gamma   90.00
#
_symmetry.space_group_name_H-M   'P 1'
#
loop_
_entity.id
_entity.type
_entity.pdbx_description
1 polymer ?
#
loop_
_entity_poly.entity_id
_entity_poly.type
_entity_poly.pdbx_seq_one_letter_code
_entity_poly.pdbx_strand_id
1 'polypeptide(L)'
;MAMRALGHSLSLHTNELKSDTTEEIRKLVIRCIENAGGMSVPEAVLEVVDEPVFLKRRVLPYGQREGVLNAINRMEKTGVISRVTSSTWATPIVVAMKSDDRTPRICDNYRLTINPRLRKCAATTMETEDSMKSLHGCQFFSKIDLADTYLQIPLHPDSWAFTTINTPWGLFQYNFLPFGLHVSSGIFQSTIENVVSGLRGVMTYQDDLIVFVTTKEAHDNNLEKLLERFMEKNVRIKPSKCIFGMMELELLGFTVCSKGYRPDPNRFKPLVNIEFPKDQNHLRSTMGCLQYYSRFIPNFATRAQTLFVAQSAADWKWTVSCERTLHELIRNITERPLLASFSPSKSIKPVTDASEVGIGAVLEQEGLPVICISRLLNHAEKGYSQTQKEALAVFWAVRRLHKYLFGLHFTIVTDHQAPQFLLNPNKSIVKATAAMIQRWSIALAAYDYDIIHRLGKTIPQADFPSSNNYKEKSIDFETPVMIDEDLERREEEEGDSHSFDKM
;
A
#
# COMPACT_ATOMS: atom_id res chain seq x y z
N MET A 1 -17.19 42.80 5.57
CA MET A 1 -16.01 42.73 4.67
C MET A 1 -15.18 41.44 4.82
N ALA A 2 -15.15 40.76 5.99
CA ALA A 2 -14.42 39.49 6.16
C ALA A 2 -15.02 38.28 5.41
N MET A 3 -16.33 38.25 5.14
CA MET A 3 -16.97 37.17 4.36
C MET A 3 -16.60 37.17 2.86
N ARG A 4 -16.27 38.33 2.27
CA ARG A 4 -15.82 38.42 0.86
C ARG A 4 -14.37 37.98 0.67
N ALA A 5 -13.52 38.12 1.68
CA ALA A 5 -12.12 37.66 1.63
C ALA A 5 -12.00 36.14 1.78
N LEU A 6 -12.89 35.51 2.56
CA LEU A 6 -13.00 34.04 2.62
C LEU A 6 -13.60 33.46 1.33
N GLY A 7 -14.59 34.12 0.72
CA GLY A 7 -15.17 33.69 -0.56
C GLY A 7 -14.17 33.66 -1.73
N HIS A 8 -13.22 34.62 -1.79
CA HIS A 8 -12.17 34.63 -2.81
C HIS A 8 -10.97 33.70 -2.49
N SER A 9 -10.76 33.34 -1.22
CA SER A 9 -9.75 32.34 -0.84
C SER A 9 -10.24 30.90 -1.02
N LEU A 10 -11.56 30.65 -0.92
CA LEU A 10 -12.14 29.33 -1.21
C LEU A 10 -12.26 29.03 -2.71
N SER A 11 -12.31 30.05 -3.57
CA SER A 11 -12.37 29.85 -5.04
C SER A 11 -11.02 29.43 -5.65
N LEU A 12 -9.92 29.47 -4.89
CA LEU A 12 -8.59 29.10 -5.39
C LEU A 12 -8.18 27.66 -5.05
N HIS A 13 -8.82 27.01 -4.07
CA HIS A 13 -8.57 25.59 -3.72
C HIS A 13 -9.62 24.60 -4.26
N THR A 14 -10.70 25.10 -4.87
CA THR A 14 -11.70 24.28 -5.57
C THR A 14 -11.33 23.96 -7.01
N ASN A 15 -10.35 24.66 -7.60
CA ASN A 15 -9.89 24.44 -8.98
C ASN A 15 -9.17 23.10 -9.22
N GLU A 16 -8.86 22.33 -8.16
CA GLU A 16 -8.29 20.97 -8.27
C GLU A 16 -9.32 19.84 -8.15
N LEU A 17 -10.59 20.16 -7.86
CA LEU A 17 -11.70 19.24 -8.13
C LEU A 17 -11.92 19.24 -9.64
N LYS A 18 -11.32 18.27 -10.34
CA LYS A 18 -11.49 18.06 -11.78
C LYS A 18 -12.97 18.23 -12.18
N SER A 19 -13.19 18.72 -13.40
CA SER A 19 -14.50 19.03 -13.99
C SER A 19 -15.55 17.91 -13.85
N ASP A 20 -15.12 16.66 -13.66
CA ASP A 20 -15.94 15.44 -13.59
C ASP A 20 -16.50 15.09 -12.20
N THR A 21 -16.34 15.97 -11.21
CA THR A 21 -16.92 15.74 -9.86
C THR A 21 -18.28 16.42 -9.77
N THR A 22 -19.32 15.70 -9.32
CA THR A 22 -20.67 16.25 -9.21
C THR A 22 -20.72 17.45 -8.24
N GLU A 23 -21.61 18.39 -8.50
CA GLU A 23 -21.77 19.58 -7.66
C GLU A 23 -22.13 19.23 -6.21
N GLU A 24 -22.83 18.10 -5.99
CA GLU A 24 -23.18 17.63 -4.66
C GLU A 24 -21.96 17.16 -3.87
N ILE A 25 -21.04 16.42 -4.49
CA ILE A 25 -19.77 16.03 -3.86
C ILE A 25 -18.96 17.27 -3.46
N ARG A 26 -18.95 18.33 -4.29
CA ARG A 26 -18.25 19.59 -3.94
C ARG A 26 -18.82 20.24 -2.69
N LYS A 27 -20.16 20.29 -2.55
CA LYS A 27 -20.82 20.82 -1.35
C LYS A 27 -20.49 19.99 -0.12
N LEU A 28 -20.53 18.66 -0.23
CA LEU A 28 -20.20 17.75 0.86
C LEU A 28 -18.74 17.91 1.30
N VAL A 29 -17.82 18.06 0.35
CA VAL A 29 -16.40 18.37 0.64
C VAL A 29 -16.28 19.67 1.42
N ILE A 30 -16.94 20.75 0.99
CA ILE A 30 -16.92 22.04 1.69
C ILE A 30 -17.41 21.90 3.13
N ARG A 31 -18.53 21.20 3.34
CA ARG A 31 -19.07 20.96 4.67
C ARG A 31 -18.10 20.15 5.55
N CYS A 32 -17.44 19.13 4.99
CA CYS A 32 -16.43 18.36 5.72
C CYS A 32 -15.18 19.17 6.08
N ILE A 33 -14.88 20.28 5.39
CA ILE A 33 -13.77 21.20 5.76
C ILE A 33 -14.14 22.02 7.00
N GLU A 34 -15.40 22.45 7.07
CA GLU A 34 -15.92 23.33 8.11
C GLU A 34 -16.15 22.60 9.44
N ASN A 35 -16.15 21.26 9.44
CA ASN A 35 -16.22 20.44 10.65
C ASN A 35 -15.18 20.85 11.69
N ALA A 36 -15.64 21.10 12.92
CA ALA A 36 -14.83 21.56 14.04
C ALA A 36 -15.28 20.88 15.34
N GLY A 37 -14.38 20.79 16.33
CA GLY A 37 -14.68 20.17 17.63
C GLY A 37 -14.42 18.66 17.71
N GLY A 38 -13.82 18.06 16.68
CA GLY A 38 -13.46 16.64 16.65
C GLY A 38 -14.61 15.71 16.27
N MET A 39 -14.27 14.44 16.04
CA MET A 39 -15.20 13.41 15.56
C MET A 39 -16.26 13.07 16.62
N SER A 40 -17.47 12.80 16.16
CA SER A 40 -18.56 12.24 16.98
C SER A 40 -18.41 10.73 17.09
N VAL A 41 -17.42 10.31 17.88
CA VAL A 41 -17.02 8.92 18.13
C VAL A 41 -16.76 8.72 19.63
N PRO A 42 -16.74 7.48 20.14
CA PRO A 42 -16.38 7.21 21.52
C PRO A 42 -15.03 7.83 21.89
N GLU A 43 -14.94 8.39 23.09
CA GLU A 43 -13.71 8.99 23.59
C GLU A 43 -12.64 7.91 23.82
N ALA A 44 -11.41 8.23 23.43
CA ALA A 44 -10.27 7.35 23.63
C ALA A 44 -9.86 7.33 25.11
N VAL A 45 -9.73 6.14 25.68
CA VAL A 45 -9.24 5.94 27.06
C VAL A 45 -7.82 5.36 26.99
N LEU A 46 -6.90 5.97 27.73
CA LEU A 46 -5.52 5.51 27.85
C LEU A 46 -5.33 4.72 29.14
N GLU A 47 -4.97 3.44 29.01
CA GLU A 47 -4.72 2.56 30.15
C GLU A 47 -3.24 2.60 30.55
N VAL A 48 -2.94 3.23 31.69
CA VAL A 48 -1.59 3.36 32.24
C VAL A 48 -1.40 2.40 33.41
N VAL A 49 -0.30 1.64 33.42
CA VAL A 49 -0.04 0.58 34.42
C VAL A 49 0.98 0.94 35.51
N ASP A 50 1.60 2.12 35.43
CA ASP A 50 2.71 2.54 36.30
C ASP A 50 2.55 3.97 36.81
N GLU A 51 3.41 4.33 37.75
CA GLU A 51 3.45 5.65 38.39
C GLU A 51 3.73 6.82 37.42
N PRO A 52 3.22 8.03 37.72
CA PRO A 52 3.44 9.24 36.94
C PRO A 52 4.91 9.63 36.76
N VAL A 53 5.21 10.21 35.58
CA VAL A 53 6.52 10.82 35.32
C VAL A 53 6.38 12.28 34.96
N PHE A 54 7.04 13.11 35.76
CA PHE A 54 7.18 14.54 35.51
C PHE A 54 8.59 14.86 35.03
N LEU A 55 8.72 15.25 33.76
CA LEU A 55 9.96 15.75 33.20
C LEU A 55 9.92 17.27 33.03
N LYS A 56 11.03 17.93 33.34
CA LYS A 56 11.21 19.37 33.13
C LYS A 56 11.20 19.70 31.63
N ARG A 57 10.67 20.88 31.30
CA ARG A 57 10.75 21.44 29.93
C ARG A 57 12.18 21.48 29.41
N ARG A 58 12.33 21.36 28.10
CA ARG A 58 13.59 21.62 27.40
C ARG A 58 13.81 23.12 27.20
N VAL A 59 15.07 23.51 27.10
CA VAL A 59 15.44 24.88 26.71
C VAL A 59 15.09 25.06 25.24
N LEU A 60 14.21 26.03 24.94
CA LEU A 60 13.91 26.43 23.57
C LEU A 60 14.81 27.60 23.13
N PRO A 61 15.50 27.48 21.99
CA PRO A 61 16.25 28.57 21.38
C PRO A 61 15.35 29.79 21.16
N TYR A 62 15.89 31.00 21.38
CA TYR A 62 15.11 32.23 21.31
C TYR A 62 14.39 32.42 19.97
N GLY A 63 15.05 32.12 18.85
CA GLY A 63 14.46 32.27 17.50
C GLY A 63 13.24 31.36 17.22
N GLN A 64 13.04 30.29 18.00
CA GLN A 64 11.89 29.40 17.82
C GLN A 64 10.71 29.75 18.74
N ARG A 65 10.92 30.60 19.76
CA ARG A 65 9.95 30.82 20.83
C ARG A 65 8.65 31.42 20.34
N GLU A 66 8.72 32.44 19.49
CA GLU A 66 7.53 33.13 18.98
C GLU A 66 6.64 32.18 18.16
N GLY A 67 7.23 31.44 17.22
CA GLY A 67 6.49 30.49 16.40
C GLY A 67 5.84 29.38 17.24
N VAL A 68 6.54 28.87 18.26
CA VAL A 68 6.00 27.84 19.16
C VAL A 68 4.88 28.40 20.04
N LEU A 69 5.03 29.61 20.58
CA LEU A 69 3.99 30.28 21.36
C LEU A 69 2.72 30.48 20.52
N ASN A 70 2.87 30.93 19.27
CA ASN A 70 1.75 31.09 18.35
C ASN A 70 1.05 29.75 18.05
N ALA A 71 1.81 28.66 17.94
CA ALA A 71 1.24 27.33 17.78
C ALA A 71 0.47 26.85 19.02
N ILE A 72 1.03 27.05 20.23
CA ILE A 72 0.36 26.74 21.50
C ILE A 72 -0.93 27.55 21.65
N ASN A 73 -0.87 28.87 21.44
CA ASN A 73 -2.03 29.75 21.53
C ASN A 73 -3.13 29.33 20.53
N ARG A 74 -2.75 28.91 19.32
CA ARG A 74 -3.71 28.38 18.35
C ARG A 74 -4.34 27.08 18.85
N MET A 75 -3.55 26.13 19.34
CA MET A 75 -4.06 24.86 19.87
C MET A 75 -4.99 25.06 21.07
N GLU A 76 -4.66 25.98 21.98
CA GLU A 76 -5.49 26.37 23.13
C GLU A 76 -6.80 27.02 22.65
N LYS A 77 -6.73 27.96 21.71
CA LYS A 77 -7.91 28.62 21.12
C LYS A 77 -8.84 27.64 20.39
N THR A 78 -8.28 26.63 19.71
CA THR A 78 -9.07 25.59 19.03
C THR A 78 -9.52 24.47 19.95
N GLY A 79 -9.18 24.52 21.25
CA GLY A 79 -9.54 23.50 22.23
C GLY A 79 -8.80 22.18 22.08
N VAL A 80 -7.72 22.12 21.29
CA VAL A 80 -6.89 20.91 21.15
C VAL A 80 -6.17 20.58 22.44
N ILE A 81 -5.71 21.64 23.14
CA ILE A 81 -5.09 21.56 24.45
C ILE A 81 -5.78 22.52 25.42
N SER A 82 -5.68 22.19 26.70
CA SER A 82 -6.13 23.06 27.79
C SER A 82 -5.00 23.29 28.78
N ARG A 83 -4.85 24.54 29.23
CA ARG A 83 -3.87 24.91 30.24
C ARG A 83 -4.23 24.32 31.59
N VAL A 84 -3.22 23.86 32.32
CA VAL A 84 -3.37 23.34 33.69
C VAL A 84 -2.37 24.01 34.63
N THR A 85 -2.77 24.18 35.89
CA THR A 85 -1.93 24.80 36.92
C THR A 85 -0.90 23.82 37.48
N SER A 86 -1.27 22.55 37.57
CA SER A 86 -0.42 21.48 38.09
C SER A 86 -0.78 20.15 37.42
N SER A 87 0.19 19.23 37.39
CA SER A 87 0.00 17.87 36.89
C SER A 87 1.07 16.96 37.50
N THR A 88 0.73 15.70 37.73
CA THR A 88 1.69 14.65 38.13
C THR A 88 2.48 14.12 36.93
N TRP A 89 1.97 14.35 35.72
CA TRP A 89 2.61 14.00 34.46
C TRP A 89 3.14 15.24 33.77
N ALA A 90 4.29 15.12 33.10
CA ALA A 90 4.80 16.21 32.27
C ALA A 90 5.80 15.68 31.23
N THR A 91 5.48 15.90 29.96
CA THR A 91 6.32 15.50 28.83
C THR A 91 6.94 16.73 28.17
N PRO A 92 8.27 16.82 28.01
CA PRO A 92 8.88 17.96 27.34
C PRO A 92 8.58 17.91 25.84
N ILE A 93 8.32 19.10 25.27
CA ILE A 93 8.16 19.25 23.83
C ILE A 93 9.50 19.25 23.10
N VAL A 94 9.46 18.80 21.85
CA VAL A 94 10.51 18.92 20.84
C VAL A 94 9.94 19.67 19.65
N VAL A 95 10.71 20.58 19.07
CA VAL A 95 10.25 21.39 17.95
C VAL A 95 10.94 20.91 16.69
N ALA A 96 10.16 20.51 15.70
CA ALA A 96 10.62 20.27 14.33
C ALA A 96 10.08 21.35 13.41
N MET A 97 10.72 21.61 12.28
CA MET A 97 10.16 22.50 11.25
C MET A 97 9.30 21.68 10.29
N LYS A 98 8.18 22.25 9.83
CA LYS A 98 7.44 21.69 8.69
C LYS A 98 8.27 21.84 7.41
N SER A 99 7.81 21.22 6.32
CA SER A 99 8.46 21.26 5.01
C SER A 99 8.62 22.66 4.40
N ASP A 100 7.90 23.66 4.94
CA ASP A 100 8.03 25.07 4.57
C ASP A 100 9.21 25.78 5.26
N ASP A 101 9.93 25.05 6.13
CA ASP A 101 11.04 25.48 6.99
C ASP A 101 10.75 26.74 7.83
N ARG A 102 9.46 27.06 8.01
CA ARG A 102 9.01 28.29 8.69
C ARG A 102 7.99 28.01 9.78
N THR A 103 7.17 26.97 9.62
CA THR A 103 6.14 26.64 10.60
C THR A 103 6.66 25.60 11.60
N PRO A 104 6.74 25.91 12.90
CA PRO A 104 7.11 24.93 13.91
C PRO A 104 6.01 23.87 14.09
N ARG A 105 6.45 22.62 14.22
CA ARG A 105 5.67 21.46 14.61
C ARG A 105 6.10 21.05 16.01
N ILE A 106 5.16 21.15 16.94
CA ILE A 106 5.34 20.68 18.32
C ILE A 106 5.21 19.16 18.29
N CYS A 107 6.24 18.47 18.76
CA CYS A 107 6.31 17.02 18.87
C CYS A 107 6.53 16.65 20.33
N ASP A 108 5.67 15.79 20.86
CA ASP A 108 5.71 15.42 22.26
C ASP A 108 6.57 14.17 22.45
N ASN A 109 7.61 14.25 23.29
CA ASN A 109 8.53 13.14 23.47
C ASN A 109 8.02 12.11 24.50
N TYR A 110 6.89 11.47 24.19
CA TYR A 110 6.24 10.48 25.05
C TYR A 110 7.07 9.21 25.28
N ARG A 111 8.16 9.00 24.54
CA ARG A 111 9.09 7.87 24.72
C ARG A 111 9.64 7.78 26.15
N LEU A 112 9.82 8.92 26.82
CA LEU A 112 10.43 8.99 28.15
C LEU A 112 9.41 9.03 29.30
N THR A 113 8.12 9.18 29.00
CA THR A 113 7.07 9.40 30.00
C THR A 113 6.02 8.29 29.93
N ILE A 114 4.96 8.50 29.15
CA ILE A 114 3.78 7.65 29.12
C ILE A 114 3.98 6.38 28.27
N ASN A 115 4.72 6.42 27.16
CA ASN A 115 4.80 5.26 26.25
C ASN A 115 5.30 3.97 26.91
N PRO A 116 6.33 3.97 27.78
CA PRO A 116 6.76 2.76 28.48
C PRO A 116 5.73 2.20 29.46
N ARG A 117 4.75 3.01 29.87
CA ARG A 117 3.77 2.72 30.92
C ARG A 117 2.36 2.50 30.39
N LEU A 118 2.18 2.75 29.10
CA LEU A 118 0.90 2.65 28.43
C LEU A 118 0.70 1.20 27.99
N ARG A 119 -0.46 0.63 28.31
CA ARG A 119 -0.79 -0.73 27.88
C ARG A 119 -0.83 -0.77 26.36
N LYS A 120 -0.20 -1.79 25.78
CA LYS A 120 -0.21 -1.99 24.33
C LYS A 120 -1.64 -2.23 23.86
N CYS A 121 -2.07 -1.44 22.89
CA CYS A 121 -3.32 -1.66 22.16
C CYS A 121 -3.04 -2.59 20.98
N ALA A 122 -3.77 -3.70 20.89
CA ALA A 122 -3.80 -4.51 19.68
C ALA A 122 -4.83 -3.89 18.73
N ALA A 123 -4.36 -3.32 17.62
CA ALA A 123 -5.22 -2.98 16.50
C ALA A 123 -4.86 -3.88 15.33
N THR A 124 -5.88 -4.49 14.72
CA THR A 124 -5.71 -5.28 13.51
C THR A 124 -5.64 -4.32 12.32
N THR A 125 -4.50 -4.25 11.65
CA THR A 125 -4.40 -3.62 10.34
C THR A 125 -4.45 -4.69 9.27
N MET A 126 -5.13 -4.42 8.16
CA MET A 126 -5.11 -5.28 6.99
C MET A 126 -3.66 -5.46 6.48
N GLU A 127 -3.29 -6.67 6.08
CA GLU A 127 -1.98 -6.87 5.45
C GLU A 127 -1.94 -6.17 4.09
N THR A 128 -0.79 -5.63 3.72
CA THR A 128 -0.60 -4.91 2.45
C THR A 128 -1.08 -5.70 1.23
N GLU A 129 -0.85 -7.03 1.21
CA GLU A 129 -1.31 -7.88 0.10
C GLU A 129 -2.84 -7.99 0.04
N ASP A 130 -3.53 -7.97 1.18
CA ASP A 130 -5.00 -8.00 1.22
C ASP A 130 -5.59 -6.65 0.80
N SER A 131 -4.93 -5.53 1.18
CA SER A 131 -5.27 -4.21 0.65
C SER A 131 -5.16 -4.17 -0.88
N MET A 132 -4.04 -4.67 -1.42
CA MET A 132 -3.82 -4.71 -2.88
C MET A 132 -4.79 -5.64 -3.59
N LYS A 133 -5.15 -6.78 -2.98
CA LYS A 133 -6.17 -7.69 -3.50
C LYS A 133 -7.54 -7.02 -3.58
N SER A 134 -7.90 -6.23 -2.59
CA SER A 134 -9.19 -5.52 -2.54
C SER A 134 -9.35 -4.50 -3.68
N LEU A 135 -8.24 -3.91 -4.13
CA LEU A 135 -8.22 -2.96 -5.25
C LEU A 135 -8.28 -3.64 -6.64
N HIS A 136 -8.31 -4.97 -6.71
CA HIS A 136 -8.31 -5.71 -7.97
C HIS A 136 -9.49 -5.32 -8.87
N GLY A 137 -9.19 -5.11 -10.16
CA GLY A 137 -10.20 -4.84 -11.20
C GLY A 137 -10.85 -3.45 -11.11
N CYS A 138 -10.55 -2.68 -10.06
CA CYS A 138 -11.09 -1.34 -9.88
C CYS A 138 -10.45 -0.36 -10.87
N GLN A 139 -11.26 0.55 -11.38
CA GLN A 139 -10.83 1.52 -12.39
C GLN A 139 -10.83 2.94 -11.86
N PHE A 140 -11.63 3.24 -10.83
CA PHE A 140 -11.76 4.58 -10.27
C PHE A 140 -11.41 4.57 -8.79
N PHE A 141 -10.57 5.52 -8.41
CA PHE A 141 -10.02 5.66 -7.07
C PHE A 141 -10.14 7.10 -6.57
N SER A 142 -10.51 7.27 -5.31
CA SER A 142 -10.30 8.50 -4.56
C SER A 142 -9.50 8.21 -3.30
N LYS A 143 -8.63 9.12 -2.92
CA LYS A 143 -7.90 9.07 -1.65
C LYS A 143 -8.19 10.34 -0.86
N ILE A 144 -8.72 10.15 0.34
CA ILE A 144 -9.17 11.21 1.23
C ILE A 144 -8.17 11.34 2.38
N ASP A 145 -7.53 12.50 2.49
CA ASP A 145 -6.61 12.84 3.58
C ASP A 145 -7.40 13.54 4.69
N LEU A 146 -7.25 13.10 5.93
CA LEU A 146 -7.90 13.72 7.08
C LEU A 146 -7.07 14.88 7.65
N ALA A 147 -7.73 15.93 8.12
CA ALA A 147 -7.05 17.07 8.71
C ALA A 147 -6.60 16.76 10.15
N ASP A 148 -5.30 16.80 10.43
CA ASP A 148 -4.77 16.58 11.79
C ASP A 148 -5.28 15.28 12.43
N THR A 149 -5.43 14.23 11.63
CA THR A 149 -5.95 12.87 11.88
C THR A 149 -6.26 12.51 13.34
N TYR A 150 -5.24 12.29 14.19
CA TYR A 150 -5.43 11.84 15.57
C TYR A 150 -6.09 12.89 16.47
N LEU A 151 -5.80 14.18 16.23
CA LEU A 151 -6.35 15.30 16.99
C LEU A 151 -7.84 15.56 16.74
N GLN A 152 -8.49 14.70 15.95
CA GLN A 152 -9.95 14.70 15.84
C GLN A 152 -10.61 13.69 16.79
N ILE A 153 -9.89 12.69 17.32
CA ILE A 153 -10.49 11.70 18.24
C ILE A 153 -10.49 12.28 19.65
N PRO A 154 -11.65 12.49 20.28
CA PRO A 154 -11.72 13.04 21.63
C PRO A 154 -11.06 12.09 22.62
N LEU A 155 -10.35 12.64 23.58
CA LEU A 155 -9.70 11.89 24.65
C LEU A 155 -10.60 11.94 25.89
N HIS A 156 -10.78 10.83 26.59
CA HIS A 156 -11.58 10.81 27.81
C HIS A 156 -10.92 11.69 28.90
N PRO A 157 -11.69 12.43 29.71
CA PRO A 157 -11.15 13.33 30.73
C PRO A 157 -10.12 12.70 31.68
N ASP A 158 -10.35 11.45 32.07
CA ASP A 158 -9.42 10.69 32.93
C ASP A 158 -8.04 10.46 32.29
N SER A 159 -7.96 10.55 30.96
CA SER A 159 -6.73 10.35 30.19
C SER A 159 -6.00 11.64 29.86
N TRP A 160 -6.63 12.81 30.07
CA TRP A 160 -6.03 14.11 29.73
C TRP A 160 -4.70 14.33 30.46
N ALA A 161 -4.66 14.08 31.78
CA ALA A 161 -3.48 14.32 32.60
C ALA A 161 -2.25 13.57 32.07
N PHE A 162 -2.39 12.35 31.56
CA PHE A 162 -1.27 11.55 31.05
C PHE A 162 -0.57 12.18 29.84
N THR A 163 -1.30 13.00 29.09
CA THR A 163 -0.82 13.70 27.89
C THR A 163 -0.28 15.10 28.19
N THR A 164 -0.06 15.44 29.46
CA THR A 164 0.43 16.78 29.83
C THR A 164 1.79 17.07 29.20
N ILE A 165 1.89 18.17 28.47
CA ILE A 165 3.13 18.72 27.90
C ILE A 165 3.68 19.86 28.76
N ASN A 166 5.00 19.93 28.85
CA ASN A 166 5.73 20.92 29.64
C ASN A 166 6.48 21.89 28.74
N THR A 167 6.05 23.15 28.77
CA THR A 167 6.55 24.22 27.89
C THR A 167 7.12 25.39 28.70
N PRO A 168 7.87 26.31 28.08
CA PRO A 168 8.28 27.56 28.74
C PRO A 168 7.12 28.40 29.28
N TRP A 169 5.91 28.26 28.72
CA TRP A 169 4.74 29.06 29.05
C TRP A 169 3.72 28.36 29.96
N GLY A 170 4.09 27.21 30.52
CA GLY A 170 3.24 26.45 31.43
C GLY A 170 2.98 25.02 30.97
N LEU A 171 2.08 24.37 31.71
CA LEU A 171 1.62 23.01 31.46
C LEU A 171 0.31 23.03 30.67
N PHE A 172 0.19 22.13 29.72
CA PHE A 172 -1.02 21.95 28.91
C PHE A 172 -1.30 20.46 28.76
N GLN A 173 -2.56 20.07 28.77
CA GLN A 173 -3.01 18.69 28.52
C GLN A 173 -3.78 18.63 27.21
N TYR A 174 -3.76 17.49 26.52
CA TYR A 174 -4.54 17.31 25.30
C TYR A 174 -5.97 16.88 25.61
N ASN A 175 -6.91 17.45 24.87
CA ASN A 175 -8.32 17.06 24.90
C ASN A 175 -8.66 16.03 23.81
N PHE A 176 -7.75 15.83 22.86
CA PHE A 176 -7.84 14.87 21.76
C PHE A 176 -6.62 13.96 21.75
N LEU A 177 -6.71 12.82 21.07
CA LEU A 177 -5.63 11.84 20.98
C LEU A 177 -4.36 12.46 20.35
N PRO A 178 -3.25 12.63 21.10
CA PRO A 178 -2.08 13.30 20.57
C PRO A 178 -1.22 12.39 19.68
N PHE A 179 -0.37 13.02 18.87
CA PHE A 179 0.70 12.33 18.16
C PHE A 179 1.79 11.84 19.11
N GLY A 180 2.51 10.79 18.74
CA GLY A 180 3.68 10.30 19.47
C GLY A 180 3.41 9.24 20.54
N LEU A 181 2.14 8.94 20.86
CA LEU A 181 1.80 7.75 21.63
C LEU A 181 1.88 6.51 20.73
N HIS A 182 2.41 5.41 21.26
CA HIS A 182 2.55 4.17 20.48
C HIS A 182 1.21 3.50 20.18
N VAL A 183 0.13 3.86 20.89
CA VAL A 183 -1.23 3.33 20.68
C VAL A 183 -2.08 4.20 19.75
N SER A 184 -1.67 5.44 19.45
CA SER A 184 -2.54 6.39 18.73
C SER A 184 -2.97 5.87 17.37
N SER A 185 -2.05 5.24 16.63
CA SER A 185 -2.35 4.67 15.31
C SER A 185 -3.38 3.54 15.39
N GLY A 186 -3.30 2.69 16.42
CA GLY A 186 -4.25 1.58 16.59
C GLY A 186 -5.64 2.05 16.99
N ILE A 187 -5.72 3.00 17.94
CA ILE A 187 -6.98 3.65 18.32
C ILE A 187 -7.60 4.34 17.11
N PHE A 188 -6.79 5.08 16.34
CA PHE A 188 -7.26 5.76 15.14
C PHE A 188 -7.79 4.77 14.09
N GLN A 189 -7.03 3.71 13.78
CA GLN A 189 -7.43 2.69 12.81
C GLN A 189 -8.79 2.08 13.19
N SER A 190 -8.94 1.62 14.44
CA SER A 190 -10.20 1.02 14.90
C SER A 190 -11.37 2.03 14.85
N THR A 191 -11.11 3.28 15.20
CA THR A 191 -12.12 4.34 15.19
C THR A 191 -12.59 4.64 13.77
N ILE A 192 -11.66 4.83 12.83
CA ILE A 192 -12.01 5.17 11.45
C ILE A 192 -12.65 3.99 10.71
N GLU A 193 -12.22 2.75 10.98
CA GLU A 193 -12.87 1.53 10.49
C GLU A 193 -14.33 1.45 10.94
N ASN A 194 -14.61 1.77 12.20
CA ASN A 194 -15.99 1.82 12.72
C ASN A 194 -16.80 2.95 12.05
N VAL A 195 -16.20 4.10 11.76
CA VAL A 195 -16.85 5.21 11.05
C VAL A 195 -17.25 4.79 9.63
N VAL A 196 -16.36 4.12 8.89
CA VAL A 196 -16.61 3.69 7.50
C VAL A 196 -17.34 2.34 7.40
N SER A 197 -17.60 1.69 8.52
CA SER A 197 -18.25 0.38 8.56
C SER A 197 -19.58 0.38 7.80
N GLY A 198 -19.80 -0.69 7.03
CA GLY A 198 -20.96 -0.86 6.16
C GLY A 198 -20.85 -0.18 4.79
N LEU A 199 -19.84 0.66 4.54
CA LEU A 199 -19.63 1.27 3.23
C LEU A 199 -18.91 0.28 2.30
N ARG A 200 -19.45 0.08 1.10
CA ARG A 200 -18.84 -0.77 0.07
C ARG A 200 -17.80 0.02 -0.72
N GLY A 201 -16.72 -0.64 -1.13
CA GLY A 201 -15.66 0.01 -1.91
C GLY A 201 -14.94 1.12 -1.16
N VAL A 202 -14.87 1.03 0.17
CA VAL A 202 -14.12 1.94 1.04
C VAL A 202 -13.15 1.12 1.87
N MET A 203 -11.91 1.55 1.95
CA MET A 203 -10.86 0.94 2.78
C MET A 203 -10.09 2.03 3.50
N THR A 204 -9.69 1.74 4.73
CA THR A 204 -8.83 2.59 5.54
C THR A 204 -7.52 1.86 5.81
N TYR A 205 -6.40 2.49 5.48
CA TYR A 205 -5.08 2.00 5.84
C TYR A 205 -4.31 3.12 6.53
N GLN A 206 -4.25 3.07 7.85
CA GLN A 206 -3.73 4.16 8.66
C GLN A 206 -4.42 5.48 8.26
N ASP A 207 -3.65 6.51 7.92
CA ASP A 207 -4.17 7.82 7.56
C ASP A 207 -4.72 7.88 6.12
N ASP A 208 -4.55 6.83 5.32
CA ASP A 208 -5.01 6.75 3.93
C ASP A 208 -6.40 6.13 3.85
N LEU A 209 -7.42 6.95 3.54
CA LEU A 209 -8.77 6.47 3.26
C LEU A 209 -9.02 6.45 1.76
N ILE A 210 -9.42 5.30 1.24
CA ILE A 210 -9.53 5.05 -0.19
C ILE A 210 -10.96 4.64 -0.54
N VAL A 211 -11.52 5.29 -1.56
CA VAL A 211 -12.73 4.84 -2.25
C VAL A 211 -12.30 4.22 -3.57
N PHE A 212 -12.80 3.02 -3.89
CA PHE A 212 -12.41 2.28 -5.08
C PHE A 212 -13.56 1.45 -5.64
N VAL A 213 -13.72 1.46 -6.96
CA VAL A 213 -14.72 0.64 -7.67
C VAL A 213 -14.42 0.56 -9.18
N THR A 214 -15.21 -0.20 -9.91
CA THR A 214 -15.06 -0.45 -11.36
C THR A 214 -15.66 0.63 -12.27
N THR A 215 -16.72 1.33 -11.87
CA THR A 215 -17.38 2.36 -12.71
C THR A 215 -17.43 3.73 -12.05
N LYS A 216 -17.54 4.80 -12.85
CA LYS A 216 -17.54 6.18 -12.35
C LYS A 216 -18.79 6.50 -11.53
N GLU A 217 -19.95 6.00 -11.94
CA GLU A 217 -21.23 6.25 -11.28
C GLU A 217 -21.26 5.59 -9.90
N ALA A 218 -20.80 4.34 -9.81
CA ALA A 218 -20.68 3.65 -8.54
C ALA A 218 -19.65 4.33 -7.62
N HIS A 219 -18.59 4.89 -8.21
CA HIS A 219 -17.53 5.58 -7.48
C HIS A 219 -18.09 6.82 -6.81
N ASP A 220 -18.79 7.66 -7.57
CA ASP A 220 -19.35 8.91 -7.07
C ASP A 220 -20.39 8.66 -5.99
N ASN A 221 -21.26 7.67 -6.15
CA ASN A 221 -22.22 7.26 -5.12
C ASN A 221 -21.54 6.73 -3.84
N ASN A 222 -20.42 5.99 -3.95
CA ASN A 222 -19.70 5.53 -2.77
C ASN A 222 -18.97 6.68 -2.06
N LEU A 223 -18.41 7.61 -2.83
CA LEU A 223 -17.75 8.81 -2.32
C LEU A 223 -18.75 9.74 -1.62
N GLU A 224 -19.94 9.93 -2.21
CA GLU A 224 -21.04 10.69 -1.62
C GLU A 224 -21.42 10.13 -0.24
N LYS A 225 -21.72 8.82 -0.16
CA LYS A 225 -22.05 8.15 1.11
C LYS A 225 -20.96 8.26 2.17
N LEU A 226 -19.70 8.18 1.74
CA LEU A 226 -18.57 8.38 2.64
C LEU A 226 -18.55 9.81 3.19
N LEU A 227 -18.69 10.81 2.33
CA LEU A 227 -18.67 12.22 2.75
C LEU A 227 -19.90 12.56 3.62
N GLU A 228 -21.06 12.00 3.33
CA GLU A 228 -22.25 12.08 4.19
C GLU A 228 -21.96 11.52 5.58
N ARG A 229 -21.40 10.31 5.66
CA ARG A 229 -20.96 9.70 6.92
C ARG A 229 -19.95 10.58 7.67
N PHE A 230 -19.06 11.23 6.94
CA PHE A 230 -18.08 12.15 7.52
C PHE A 230 -18.74 13.40 8.09
N MET A 231 -19.77 13.94 7.45
CA MET A 231 -20.56 15.02 8.02
C MET A 231 -21.29 14.56 9.28
N GLU A 232 -21.97 13.41 9.24
CA GLU A 232 -22.68 12.84 10.40
C GLU A 232 -21.77 12.63 11.61
N LYS A 233 -20.53 12.16 11.35
CA LYS A 233 -19.52 11.88 12.36
C LYS A 233 -18.57 13.04 12.63
N ASN A 234 -18.81 14.22 12.06
CA ASN A 234 -17.98 15.41 12.22
C ASN A 234 -16.48 15.16 11.89
N VAL A 235 -16.20 14.34 10.89
CA VAL A 235 -14.84 14.04 10.41
C VAL A 235 -14.39 15.18 9.51
N ARG A 236 -13.22 15.76 9.82
CA ARG A 236 -12.63 16.84 9.04
C ARG A 236 -11.61 16.31 8.03
N ILE A 237 -11.78 16.72 6.77
CA ILE A 237 -10.86 16.37 5.69
C ILE A 237 -9.86 17.49 5.41
N LYS A 238 -8.78 17.16 4.71
CA LYS A 238 -7.78 18.09 4.19
C LYS A 238 -7.80 18.07 2.66
N PRO A 239 -8.62 18.92 2.02
CA PRO A 239 -8.85 18.89 0.58
C PRO A 239 -7.59 19.04 -0.26
N SER A 240 -6.64 19.87 0.19
CA SER A 240 -5.38 20.13 -0.50
C SER A 240 -4.48 18.89 -0.67
N LYS A 241 -4.86 17.75 -0.10
CA LYS A 241 -4.16 16.46 -0.20
C LYS A 241 -5.09 15.33 -0.65
N CYS A 242 -6.37 15.62 -0.84
CA CYS A 242 -7.32 14.65 -1.35
C CYS A 242 -7.17 14.55 -2.87
N ILE A 243 -7.33 13.35 -3.42
CA ILE A 243 -7.40 13.12 -4.87
C ILE A 243 -8.71 12.38 -5.15
N PHE A 244 -9.41 12.79 -6.21
CA PHE A 244 -10.76 12.31 -6.51
C PHE A 244 -10.86 11.73 -7.93
N GLY A 245 -11.53 10.58 -8.06
CA GLY A 245 -11.93 9.99 -9.35
C GLY A 245 -10.76 9.70 -10.31
N MET A 246 -9.61 9.31 -9.79
CA MET A 246 -8.42 9.00 -10.58
C MET A 246 -8.45 7.55 -11.09
N MET A 247 -7.85 7.31 -12.25
CA MET A 247 -7.69 5.95 -12.80
C MET A 247 -6.46 5.20 -12.26
N GLU A 248 -5.55 5.94 -11.63
CA GLU A 248 -4.38 5.41 -10.96
C GLU A 248 -4.29 5.99 -9.55
N LEU A 249 -3.89 5.15 -8.59
CA LEU A 249 -3.78 5.51 -7.18
C LEU A 249 -2.37 5.21 -6.65
N GLU A 250 -1.74 6.21 -6.02
CA GLU A 250 -0.51 5.98 -5.26
C GLU A 250 -0.84 5.51 -3.83
N LEU A 251 -0.42 4.28 -3.51
CA LEU A 251 -0.67 3.63 -2.23
C LEU A 251 0.48 2.69 -1.83
N LEU A 252 0.96 2.81 -0.59
CA LEU A 252 1.99 1.92 -0.01
C LEU A 252 3.28 1.78 -0.84
N GLY A 253 3.66 2.84 -1.57
CA GLY A 253 4.83 2.83 -2.45
C GLY A 253 4.59 2.17 -3.82
N PHE A 254 3.33 1.94 -4.18
CA PHE A 254 2.92 1.41 -5.47
C PHE A 254 1.95 2.37 -6.15
N THR A 255 1.92 2.32 -7.49
CA THR A 255 0.86 2.89 -8.30
C THR A 255 -0.08 1.75 -8.70
N VAL A 256 -1.33 1.82 -8.29
CA VAL A 256 -2.38 0.83 -8.54
C VAL A 256 -3.28 1.30 -9.67
N CYS A 257 -3.68 0.40 -10.56
CA CYS A 257 -4.64 0.64 -11.64
C CYS A 257 -5.47 -0.62 -11.92
N SER A 258 -6.38 -0.54 -12.89
CA SER A 258 -7.27 -1.64 -13.27
C SER A 258 -6.55 -2.93 -13.69
N LYS A 259 -5.32 -2.82 -14.21
CA LYS A 259 -4.52 -3.97 -14.65
C LYS A 259 -3.73 -4.63 -13.52
N GLY A 260 -3.52 -3.94 -12.39
CA GLY A 260 -2.66 -4.41 -11.31
C GLY A 260 -1.92 -3.27 -10.64
N TYR A 261 -0.68 -3.50 -10.23
CA TYR A 261 0.12 -2.51 -9.52
C TYR A 261 1.58 -2.53 -9.97
N ARG A 262 2.22 -1.36 -9.87
CA ARG A 262 3.62 -1.13 -10.25
C ARG A 262 4.35 -0.34 -9.17
N PRO A 263 5.69 -0.38 -9.13
CA PRO A 263 6.46 0.44 -8.20
C PRO A 263 6.20 1.93 -8.43
N ASP A 264 6.05 2.72 -7.35
CA ASP A 264 5.90 4.18 -7.46
C ASP A 264 7.21 4.81 -7.97
N PRO A 265 7.21 5.48 -9.15
CA PRO A 265 8.42 6.05 -9.72
C PRO A 265 9.07 7.11 -8.82
N ASN A 266 8.29 7.80 -7.98
CA ASN A 266 8.82 8.82 -7.08
C ASN A 266 9.73 8.22 -5.99
N ARG A 267 9.48 6.97 -5.59
CA ARG A 267 10.30 6.26 -4.58
C ARG A 267 11.68 5.87 -5.10
N PHE A 268 11.83 5.69 -6.41
CA PHE A 268 13.10 5.29 -7.03
C PHE A 268 13.91 6.44 -7.60
N LYS A 269 13.37 7.66 -7.67
CA LYS A 269 14.14 8.84 -8.10
C LYS A 269 15.52 8.94 -7.43
N PRO A 270 15.67 8.68 -6.10
CA PRO A 270 16.99 8.71 -5.46
C PRO A 270 17.89 7.53 -5.85
N LEU A 271 17.31 6.40 -6.26
CA LEU A 271 18.05 5.18 -6.65
C LEU A 271 18.49 5.21 -8.12
N VAL A 272 17.74 5.86 -9.01
CA VAL A 272 18.11 5.99 -10.43
C VAL A 272 19.45 6.71 -10.61
N ASN A 273 19.72 7.71 -9.77
CA ASN A 273 20.95 8.51 -9.82
C ASN A 273 21.95 8.14 -8.70
N ILE A 274 21.88 6.92 -8.17
CA ILE A 274 22.81 6.51 -7.12
C ILE A 274 24.21 6.37 -7.74
N GLU A 275 25.17 7.20 -7.33
CA GLU A 275 26.54 7.10 -7.86
C GLU A 275 27.20 5.80 -7.42
N PHE A 276 27.25 5.52 -6.12
CA PHE A 276 27.71 4.24 -5.53
C PHE A 276 27.48 4.23 -4.00
N PRO A 277 27.24 3.06 -3.38
CA PRO A 277 27.25 2.95 -1.93
C PRO A 277 28.65 3.28 -1.39
N LYS A 278 28.75 4.19 -0.41
CA LYS A 278 30.03 4.61 0.17
C LYS A 278 30.57 3.61 1.19
N ASP A 279 29.67 2.89 1.84
CA ASP A 279 29.97 1.91 2.88
C ASP A 279 28.88 0.82 2.95
N GLN A 280 29.07 -0.15 3.86
CA GLN A 280 28.13 -1.23 4.11
C GLN A 280 26.77 -0.75 4.61
N ASN A 281 26.70 0.36 5.35
CA ASN A 281 25.43 0.86 5.90
C ASN A 281 24.58 1.50 4.79
N HIS A 282 25.21 2.25 3.89
CA HIS A 282 24.59 2.74 2.67
C HIS A 282 24.10 1.58 1.81
N LEU A 283 24.91 0.53 1.61
CA LEU A 283 24.46 -0.66 0.88
C LEU A 283 23.29 -1.35 1.58
N ARG A 284 23.30 -1.49 2.92
CA ARG A 284 22.18 -2.06 3.69
C ARG A 284 20.89 -1.28 3.48
N SER A 285 20.97 0.05 3.49
CA SER A 285 19.83 0.92 3.23
C SER A 285 19.28 0.73 1.81
N THR A 286 20.15 0.77 0.79
CA THR A 286 19.78 0.54 -0.61
C THR A 286 19.17 -0.85 -0.83
N MET A 287 19.78 -1.89 -0.27
CA MET A 287 19.28 -3.27 -0.35
C MET A 287 17.94 -3.43 0.35
N GLY A 288 17.71 -2.74 1.48
CA GLY A 288 16.41 -2.73 2.15
C GLY A 288 15.30 -2.18 1.24
N CYS A 289 15.60 -1.11 0.50
CA CYS A 289 14.68 -0.58 -0.50
C CYS A 289 14.43 -1.59 -1.64
N LEU A 290 15.49 -2.13 -2.25
CA LEU A 290 15.34 -3.11 -3.34
C LEU A 290 14.59 -4.38 -2.91
N GLN A 291 14.81 -4.86 -1.69
CA GLN A 291 14.10 -6.03 -1.15
C GLN A 291 12.60 -5.80 -1.02
N TYR A 292 12.15 -4.59 -0.65
CA TYR A 292 10.72 -4.25 -0.61
C TYR A 292 10.02 -4.47 -1.96
N TYR A 293 10.76 -4.22 -3.06
CA TYR A 293 10.30 -4.37 -4.43
C TYR A 293 10.82 -5.65 -5.13
N SER A 294 11.46 -6.56 -4.39
CA SER A 294 11.93 -7.85 -4.94
C SER A 294 10.81 -8.68 -5.56
N ARG A 295 9.56 -8.44 -5.15
CA ARG A 295 8.35 -9.03 -5.73
C ARG A 295 8.15 -8.78 -7.22
N PHE A 296 8.84 -7.79 -7.79
CA PHE A 296 8.84 -7.45 -9.21
C PHE A 296 10.05 -8.02 -9.97
N ILE A 297 10.95 -8.74 -9.31
CA ILE A 297 12.19 -9.26 -9.90
C ILE A 297 12.22 -10.78 -9.76
N PRO A 298 12.16 -11.54 -10.88
CA PRO A 298 12.31 -12.98 -10.85
C PRO A 298 13.70 -13.34 -10.35
N ASN A 299 13.79 -14.31 -9.44
CA ASN A 299 15.06 -14.77 -8.88
C ASN A 299 15.92 -13.66 -8.25
N PHE A 300 15.30 -12.62 -7.68
CA PHE A 300 15.97 -11.51 -7.00
C PHE A 300 17.13 -11.95 -6.09
N ALA A 301 16.90 -12.95 -5.23
CA ALA A 301 17.90 -13.41 -4.27
C ALA A 301 19.18 -13.92 -4.95
N THR A 302 19.04 -14.70 -6.02
CA THR A 302 20.15 -15.19 -6.83
C THR A 302 20.83 -14.05 -7.58
N ARG A 303 20.06 -13.15 -8.20
CA ARG A 303 20.60 -11.99 -8.93
C ARG A 303 21.38 -11.03 -8.01
N ALA A 304 20.90 -10.84 -6.79
CA ALA A 304 21.50 -9.94 -5.79
C ALA A 304 22.59 -10.60 -4.93
N GLN A 305 23.02 -11.83 -5.23
CA GLN A 305 24.00 -12.58 -4.42
C GLN A 305 25.29 -11.78 -4.15
N THR A 306 25.82 -11.13 -5.18
CA THR A 306 27.05 -10.32 -5.07
C THR A 306 26.92 -9.19 -4.05
N LEU A 307 25.74 -8.56 -4.00
CA LEU A 307 25.42 -7.48 -3.07
C LEU A 307 25.26 -8.01 -1.64
N PHE A 308 24.63 -9.17 -1.43
CA PHE A 308 24.54 -9.80 -0.11
C PHE A 308 25.92 -10.17 0.46
N VAL A 309 26.82 -10.64 -0.40
CA VAL A 309 28.21 -10.92 -0.02
C VAL A 309 28.93 -9.63 0.38
N ALA A 310 28.82 -8.55 -0.41
CA ALA A 310 29.43 -7.27 -0.10
C ALA A 310 28.88 -6.63 1.20
N GLN A 311 27.59 -6.85 1.50
CA GLN A 311 26.91 -6.36 2.70
C GLN A 311 27.39 -7.06 3.99
N SER A 312 27.87 -8.29 3.86
CA SER A 312 28.24 -9.18 4.98
C SER A 312 29.74 -9.43 5.07
N ALA A 313 30.53 -8.84 4.18
CA ALA A 313 31.99 -9.00 4.15
C ALA A 313 32.63 -8.36 5.41
N ALA A 314 33.75 -8.93 5.87
CA ALA A 314 34.53 -8.34 6.96
C ALA A 314 35.13 -6.99 6.55
N ASP A 315 35.64 -6.90 5.32
CA ASP A 315 36.19 -5.69 4.73
C ASP A 315 35.25 -5.15 3.64
N TRP A 316 35.04 -3.84 3.63
CA TRP A 316 34.28 -3.17 2.57
C TRP A 316 35.06 -3.20 1.25
N LYS A 317 34.51 -3.93 0.25
CA LYS A 317 35.04 -4.00 -1.11
C LYS A 317 33.91 -3.84 -2.11
N TRP A 318 33.87 -2.70 -2.78
CA TRP A 318 32.95 -2.44 -3.89
C TRP A 318 33.61 -2.87 -5.20
N THR A 319 32.95 -3.75 -5.95
CA THR A 319 33.50 -4.31 -7.21
C THR A 319 32.63 -3.91 -8.40
N VAL A 320 33.20 -3.93 -9.60
CA VAL A 320 32.47 -3.71 -10.86
C VAL A 320 31.27 -4.67 -10.99
N SER A 321 31.41 -5.90 -10.49
CA SER A 321 30.31 -6.87 -10.46
C SER A 321 29.16 -6.41 -9.55
N CYS A 322 29.46 -5.88 -8.37
CA CYS A 322 28.45 -5.32 -7.47
C CYS A 322 27.73 -4.12 -8.10
N GLU A 323 28.49 -3.21 -8.73
CA GLU A 323 27.92 -2.05 -9.41
C GLU A 323 26.99 -2.44 -10.55
N ARG A 324 27.43 -3.34 -11.42
CA ARG A 324 26.61 -3.86 -12.51
C ARG A 324 25.33 -4.53 -12.00
N THR A 325 25.44 -5.39 -10.98
CA THR A 325 24.27 -6.05 -10.37
C THR A 325 23.30 -5.00 -9.79
N LEU A 326 23.81 -3.98 -9.10
CA LEU A 326 22.97 -2.95 -8.51
C LEU A 326 22.18 -2.18 -9.58
N HIS A 327 22.86 -1.71 -10.63
CA HIS A 327 22.21 -0.99 -11.73
C HIS A 327 21.20 -1.86 -12.49
N GLU A 328 21.49 -3.14 -12.69
CA GLU A 328 20.56 -4.07 -13.33
C GLU A 328 19.28 -4.26 -12.50
N LEU A 329 19.40 -4.43 -11.18
CA LEU A 329 18.25 -4.56 -10.29
C LEU A 329 17.41 -3.27 -10.25
N ILE A 330 18.06 -2.11 -10.20
CA ILE A 330 17.36 -0.82 -10.27
C ILE A 330 16.63 -0.68 -11.60
N ARG A 331 17.30 -0.99 -12.72
CA ARG A 331 16.73 -0.94 -14.06
C ARG A 331 15.45 -1.78 -14.15
N ASN A 332 15.50 -3.05 -13.71
CA ASN A 332 14.37 -3.97 -13.73
C ASN A 332 13.13 -3.41 -12.99
N ILE A 333 13.32 -2.64 -11.92
CA ILE A 333 12.21 -2.03 -11.18
C ILE A 333 11.75 -0.73 -11.84
N THR A 334 12.67 0.04 -12.43
CA THR A 334 12.36 1.32 -13.07
C THR A 334 11.71 1.18 -14.45
N GLU A 335 11.90 0.04 -15.13
CA GLU A 335 11.24 -0.29 -16.40
C GLU A 335 9.74 -0.63 -16.25
N ARG A 336 9.16 -0.27 -15.09
CA ARG A 336 7.73 -0.35 -14.74
C ARG A 336 7.16 -1.77 -14.92
N PRO A 337 7.71 -2.77 -14.21
CA PRO A 337 7.12 -4.09 -14.18
C PRO A 337 5.71 -4.00 -13.59
N LEU A 338 4.76 -4.59 -14.29
CA LEU A 338 3.37 -4.66 -13.85
C LEU A 338 3.15 -6.02 -13.19
N LEU A 339 2.72 -6.02 -11.93
CA LEU A 339 2.16 -7.21 -11.30
C LEU A 339 0.65 -7.18 -11.44
N ALA A 340 0.08 -8.25 -11.98
CA ALA A 340 -1.35 -8.45 -12.00
C ALA A 340 -1.86 -8.69 -10.57
N SER A 341 -3.02 -8.16 -10.25
CA SER A 341 -3.68 -8.50 -8.99
C SER A 341 -4.24 -9.92 -9.06
N PHE A 342 -4.12 -10.66 -7.96
CA PHE A 342 -4.51 -12.06 -7.88
C PHE A 342 -6.04 -12.24 -7.94
N SER A 343 -6.51 -13.19 -8.74
CA SER A 343 -7.92 -13.63 -8.76
C SER A 343 -8.06 -15.14 -8.56
N PRO A 344 -8.83 -15.63 -7.57
CA PRO A 344 -9.07 -17.06 -7.38
C PRO A 344 -9.76 -17.77 -8.57
N SER A 345 -10.45 -17.03 -9.44
CA SER A 345 -11.21 -17.60 -10.57
C SER A 345 -10.34 -17.88 -11.80
N LYS A 346 -9.09 -17.43 -11.83
CA LYS A 346 -8.18 -17.57 -12.96
C LYS A 346 -7.23 -18.73 -12.77
N SER A 347 -6.76 -19.33 -13.87
CA SER A 347 -5.75 -20.41 -13.83
C SER A 347 -4.48 -19.94 -13.11
N ILE A 348 -4.10 -20.69 -12.08
CA ILE A 348 -2.98 -20.37 -11.18
C ILE A 348 -1.77 -21.22 -11.55
N LYS A 349 -0.65 -20.57 -11.87
CA LYS A 349 0.57 -21.25 -12.32
C LYS A 349 1.80 -20.75 -11.56
N PRO A 350 2.20 -21.38 -10.44
CA PRO A 350 3.52 -21.15 -9.88
C PRO A 350 4.59 -21.81 -10.77
N VAL A 351 5.44 -20.97 -11.36
CA VAL A 351 6.61 -21.39 -12.14
C VAL A 351 7.82 -21.39 -11.21
N THR A 352 8.42 -22.55 -10.98
CA THR A 352 9.55 -22.73 -10.04
C THR A 352 10.86 -22.91 -10.77
N ASP A 353 11.93 -22.38 -10.20
CA ASP A 353 13.30 -22.47 -10.72
C ASP A 353 14.29 -22.70 -9.58
N ALA A 354 15.30 -23.54 -9.82
CA ALA A 354 16.35 -23.85 -8.87
C ALA A 354 17.74 -23.72 -9.50
N SER A 355 18.62 -22.97 -8.83
CA SER A 355 20.01 -22.80 -9.24
C SER A 355 20.96 -23.29 -8.14
N GLU A 356 22.25 -23.34 -8.46
CA GLU A 356 23.32 -23.62 -7.49
C GLU A 356 23.39 -22.59 -6.34
N VAL A 357 22.84 -21.39 -6.55
CA VAL A 357 22.90 -20.27 -5.61
C VAL A 357 21.64 -20.16 -4.75
N GLY A 358 20.48 -20.33 -5.38
CA GLY A 358 19.18 -19.98 -4.82
C GLY A 358 18.03 -20.62 -5.56
N ILE A 359 16.85 -20.52 -4.95
CA ILE A 359 15.58 -20.99 -5.51
C ILE A 359 14.63 -19.81 -5.64
N GLY A 360 13.74 -19.89 -6.63
CA GLY A 360 12.74 -18.87 -6.88
C GLY A 360 11.46 -19.44 -7.47
N ALA A 361 10.43 -18.62 -7.43
CA ALA A 361 9.21 -18.88 -8.16
C ALA A 361 8.53 -17.58 -8.58
N VAL A 362 7.83 -17.64 -9.71
CA VAL A 362 6.91 -16.62 -10.18
C VAL A 362 5.51 -17.20 -10.15
N LEU A 363 4.61 -16.58 -9.40
CA LEU A 363 3.19 -16.91 -9.47
C LEU A 363 2.60 -16.17 -10.67
N GLU A 364 2.05 -16.91 -11.63
CA GLU A 364 1.45 -16.34 -12.85
C GLU A 364 -0.04 -16.66 -12.95
N GLN A 365 -0.78 -15.73 -13.54
CA GLN A 365 -2.17 -15.92 -13.98
C GLN A 365 -2.34 -15.34 -15.38
N GLU A 366 -2.88 -16.14 -16.30
CA GLU A 366 -3.10 -15.73 -17.71
C GLU A 366 -1.83 -15.21 -18.42
N GLY A 367 -0.65 -15.69 -18.01
CA GLY A 367 0.64 -15.26 -18.55
C GLY A 367 1.17 -13.94 -17.95
N LEU A 368 0.51 -13.41 -16.92
CA LEU A 368 0.95 -12.24 -16.19
C LEU A 368 1.46 -12.62 -14.80
N PRO A 369 2.60 -12.07 -14.36
CA PRO A 369 3.13 -12.29 -13.02
C PRO A 369 2.25 -11.59 -11.97
N VAL A 370 1.93 -12.30 -10.90
CA VAL A 370 1.20 -11.82 -9.72
C VAL A 370 2.17 -11.45 -8.60
N ILE A 371 3.19 -12.29 -8.39
CA ILE A 371 4.25 -12.07 -7.41
C ILE A 371 5.49 -12.91 -7.75
N CYS A 372 6.69 -12.34 -7.60
CA CYS A 372 7.95 -13.07 -7.59
C CYS A 372 8.41 -13.32 -6.16
N ILE A 373 8.89 -14.54 -5.90
CA ILE A 373 9.52 -14.90 -4.64
C ILE A 373 10.87 -15.56 -4.91
N SER A 374 11.87 -15.29 -4.08
CA SER A 374 13.16 -15.99 -4.15
C SER A 374 13.88 -16.00 -2.82
N ARG A 375 14.79 -16.97 -2.64
CA ARG A 375 15.73 -17.00 -1.52
C ARG A 375 17.03 -17.70 -1.90
N LEU A 376 18.10 -17.37 -1.19
CA LEU A 376 19.36 -18.10 -1.28
C LEU A 376 19.23 -19.48 -0.62
N LEU A 377 20.01 -20.43 -1.12
CA LEU A 377 20.19 -21.73 -0.47
C LEU A 377 21.02 -21.56 0.81
N ASN A 378 20.59 -22.23 1.88
CA ASN A 378 21.37 -22.31 3.11
C ASN A 378 22.58 -23.26 2.92
N HIS A 379 23.45 -23.31 3.93
CA HIS A 379 24.69 -24.10 3.83
C HIS A 379 24.45 -25.59 3.52
N ALA A 380 23.43 -26.22 4.13
CA ALA A 380 23.11 -27.62 3.89
C ALA A 380 22.49 -27.84 2.49
N GLU A 381 21.60 -26.94 2.08
CA GLU A 381 20.89 -27.00 0.79
C GLU A 381 21.82 -26.83 -0.42
N LYS A 382 22.97 -26.14 -0.25
CA LYS A 382 23.99 -26.05 -1.32
C LYS A 382 24.57 -27.41 -1.70
N GLY A 383 24.61 -28.35 -0.75
CA GLY A 383 25.08 -29.72 -0.98
C GLY A 383 24.03 -30.63 -1.65
N TYR A 384 22.82 -30.14 -1.90
CA TYR A 384 21.78 -30.92 -2.55
C TYR A 384 22.09 -31.13 -4.04
N SER A 385 21.72 -32.30 -4.55
CA SER A 385 21.73 -32.55 -5.99
C SER A 385 20.73 -31.63 -6.70
N GLN A 386 20.89 -31.41 -8.01
CA GLN A 386 19.97 -30.56 -8.77
C GLN A 386 18.52 -31.03 -8.60
N THR A 387 18.26 -32.34 -8.71
CA THR A 387 16.91 -32.90 -8.47
C THR A 387 16.36 -32.58 -7.08
N GLN A 388 17.20 -32.59 -6.04
CA GLN A 388 16.78 -32.22 -4.69
C GLN A 388 16.50 -30.71 -4.58
N LYS A 389 17.29 -29.86 -5.26
CA LYS A 389 17.08 -28.41 -5.31
C LYS A 389 15.78 -28.05 -6.04
N GLU A 390 15.47 -28.73 -7.13
CA GLU A 390 14.19 -28.57 -7.86
C GLU A 390 12.99 -28.95 -6.99
N ALA A 391 13.05 -30.12 -6.33
CA ALA A 391 11.99 -30.53 -5.41
C ALA A 391 11.84 -29.56 -4.23
N LEU A 392 12.96 -29.02 -3.73
CA LEU A 392 12.97 -27.99 -2.70
C LEU A 392 12.31 -26.68 -3.20
N ALA A 393 12.59 -26.26 -4.43
CA ALA A 393 11.99 -25.06 -5.02
C ALA A 393 10.47 -25.16 -5.08
N VAL A 394 9.94 -26.29 -5.55
CA VAL A 394 8.50 -26.58 -5.56
C VAL A 394 7.90 -26.53 -4.15
N PHE A 395 8.46 -27.31 -3.22
CA PHE A 395 7.98 -27.37 -1.85
C PHE A 395 7.98 -25.99 -1.17
N TRP A 396 9.09 -25.26 -1.31
CA TRP A 396 9.25 -23.95 -0.71
C TRP A 396 8.29 -22.93 -1.32
N ALA A 397 8.13 -22.93 -2.65
CA ALA A 397 7.24 -22.01 -3.34
C ALA A 397 5.79 -22.20 -2.92
N VAL A 398 5.29 -23.45 -2.89
CA VAL A 398 3.91 -23.73 -2.46
C VAL A 398 3.67 -23.28 -1.02
N ARG A 399 4.60 -23.56 -0.11
CA ARG A 399 4.49 -23.10 1.28
C ARG A 399 4.53 -21.59 1.41
N ARG A 400 5.38 -20.91 0.64
CA ARG A 400 5.51 -19.45 0.68
C ARG A 400 4.27 -18.77 0.09
N LEU A 401 3.67 -19.37 -0.93
CA LEU A 401 2.46 -18.90 -1.61
C LEU A 401 1.17 -19.51 -1.02
N HIS A 402 1.22 -20.06 0.20
CA HIS A 402 0.06 -20.68 0.86
C HIS A 402 -1.20 -19.81 0.81
N LYS A 403 -1.06 -18.50 1.07
CA LYS A 403 -2.13 -17.49 1.02
C LYS A 403 -2.85 -17.43 -0.34
N TYR A 404 -2.16 -17.76 -1.43
CA TYR A 404 -2.67 -17.73 -2.78
C TYR A 404 -3.16 -19.10 -3.27
N LEU A 405 -2.63 -20.20 -2.74
CA LEU A 405 -2.81 -21.54 -3.29
C LEU A 405 -3.75 -22.43 -2.48
N PHE A 406 -3.81 -22.25 -1.16
CA PHE A 406 -4.54 -23.18 -0.30
C PHE A 406 -6.05 -23.11 -0.55
N GLY A 407 -6.68 -24.27 -0.71
CA GLY A 407 -8.11 -24.39 -1.04
C GLY A 407 -8.46 -24.15 -2.51
N LEU A 408 -7.47 -23.95 -3.40
CA LEU A 408 -7.66 -23.79 -4.84
C LEU A 408 -6.85 -24.86 -5.59
N HIS A 409 -7.33 -25.23 -6.78
CA HIS A 409 -6.57 -26.07 -7.70
C HIS A 409 -5.57 -25.23 -8.50
N PHE A 410 -4.32 -25.70 -8.65
CA PHE A 410 -3.27 -24.99 -9.39
C PHE A 410 -2.31 -25.93 -10.13
N THR A 411 -1.58 -25.37 -11.11
CA THR A 411 -0.64 -26.15 -11.92
C THR A 411 0.79 -25.64 -11.76
N ILE A 412 1.63 -26.43 -11.11
CA ILE A 412 3.05 -26.13 -10.92
C ILE A 412 3.80 -26.36 -12.24
N VAL A 413 4.60 -25.40 -12.65
CA VAL A 413 5.45 -25.50 -13.85
C VAL A 413 6.92 -25.52 -13.43
N THR A 414 7.66 -26.53 -13.88
CA THR A 414 9.11 -26.69 -13.64
C THR A 414 9.82 -27.06 -14.93
N ASP A 415 11.09 -26.70 -15.05
CA ASP A 415 11.96 -27.06 -16.17
C ASP A 415 12.67 -28.41 -15.98
N HIS A 416 12.43 -29.08 -14.85
CA HIS A 416 12.98 -30.39 -14.54
C HIS A 416 11.87 -31.45 -14.43
N GLN A 417 12.09 -32.64 -15.01
CA GLN A 417 11.07 -33.71 -15.00
C GLN A 417 10.88 -34.35 -13.62
N ALA A 418 11.95 -34.50 -12.83
CA ALA A 418 11.92 -35.26 -11.58
C ALA A 418 10.82 -34.84 -10.55
N PRO A 419 10.54 -33.54 -10.30
CA PRO A 419 9.42 -33.15 -9.42
C PRO A 419 8.07 -33.75 -9.83
N GLN A 420 7.80 -33.95 -11.12
CA GLN A 420 6.56 -34.60 -11.60
C GLN A 420 6.39 -36.05 -11.14
N PHE A 421 7.49 -36.72 -10.76
CA PHE A 421 7.49 -38.08 -10.27
C PHE A 421 7.61 -38.13 -8.74
N LEU A 422 8.46 -37.28 -8.17
CA LEU A 422 8.79 -37.27 -6.75
C LEU A 422 7.71 -36.63 -5.86
N LEU A 423 7.01 -35.63 -6.39
CA LEU A 423 6.04 -34.82 -5.66
C LEU A 423 4.63 -34.95 -6.27
N ASN A 424 4.37 -36.03 -7.01
CA ASN A 424 3.06 -36.26 -7.61
C ASN A 424 2.06 -36.72 -6.53
N PRO A 425 0.91 -36.05 -6.36
CA PRO A 425 -0.09 -36.46 -5.36
C PRO A 425 -0.73 -37.82 -5.67
N ASN A 426 -0.77 -38.21 -6.95
CA ASN A 426 -1.42 -39.44 -7.42
C ASN A 426 -0.51 -40.67 -7.43
N LYS A 427 0.77 -40.54 -7.02
CA LYS A 427 1.73 -41.66 -6.99
C LYS A 427 2.16 -41.96 -5.58
N SER A 428 2.31 -43.25 -5.27
CA SER A 428 2.85 -43.68 -3.99
C SER A 428 4.31 -43.21 -3.84
N ILE A 429 4.64 -42.67 -2.66
CA ILE A 429 5.99 -42.23 -2.33
C ILE A 429 6.93 -43.44 -2.35
N VAL A 430 7.93 -43.41 -3.23
CA VAL A 430 8.90 -44.50 -3.34
C VAL A 430 9.74 -44.55 -2.05
N LYS A 431 9.76 -45.70 -1.36
CA LYS A 431 10.48 -45.86 -0.08
C LYS A 431 11.98 -45.55 -0.16
N ALA A 432 12.59 -45.72 -1.34
CA ALA A 432 13.99 -45.41 -1.61
C ALA A 432 14.29 -43.91 -1.80
N THR A 433 13.26 -43.04 -1.83
CA THR A 433 13.44 -41.59 -1.93
C THR A 433 13.97 -41.01 -0.62
N ALA A 434 14.85 -40.01 -0.71
CA ALA A 434 15.42 -39.35 0.47
C ALA A 434 14.33 -38.85 1.45
N ALA A 435 14.53 -39.07 2.75
CA ALA A 435 13.54 -38.77 3.79
C ALA A 435 13.04 -37.31 3.79
N MET A 436 13.87 -36.35 3.34
CA MET A 436 13.42 -34.96 3.16
C MET A 436 12.32 -34.81 2.13
N ILE A 437 12.48 -35.42 0.96
CA ILE A 437 11.51 -35.33 -0.13
C ILE A 437 10.20 -36.02 0.28
N GLN A 438 10.28 -37.11 1.04
CA GLN A 438 9.09 -37.75 1.62
C GLN A 438 8.32 -36.76 2.53
N ARG A 439 9.01 -36.03 3.42
CA ARG A 439 8.37 -35.01 4.26
C ARG A 439 7.76 -33.88 3.45
N TRP A 440 8.42 -33.45 2.37
CA TRP A 440 7.88 -32.42 1.47
C TRP A 440 6.62 -32.89 0.76
N SER A 441 6.62 -34.13 0.25
CA SER A 441 5.45 -34.74 -0.38
C SER A 441 4.26 -34.83 0.58
N ILE A 442 4.47 -35.25 1.84
CA ILE A 442 3.42 -35.28 2.86
C ILE A 442 2.84 -33.89 3.11
N ALA A 443 3.69 -32.87 3.19
CA ALA A 443 3.23 -31.49 3.39
C ALA A 443 2.48 -30.93 2.16
N LEU A 444 2.89 -31.32 0.96
CA LEU A 444 2.21 -30.92 -0.28
C LEU A 444 0.87 -31.65 -0.47
N ALA A 445 0.68 -32.83 0.13
CA ALA A 445 -0.59 -33.56 0.07
C ALA A 445 -1.81 -32.80 0.63
N ALA A 446 -1.58 -31.70 1.37
CA ALA A 446 -2.64 -30.80 1.83
C ALA A 446 -3.17 -29.85 0.73
N TYR A 447 -2.59 -29.87 -0.47
CA TYR A 447 -2.92 -28.98 -1.58
C TYR A 447 -3.44 -29.79 -2.78
N ASP A 448 -4.28 -29.15 -3.60
CA ASP A 448 -4.78 -29.69 -4.86
C ASP A 448 -3.97 -29.11 -6.03
N TYR A 449 -3.13 -29.93 -6.67
CA TYR A 449 -2.25 -29.46 -7.73
C TYR A 449 -1.84 -30.53 -8.74
N ASP A 450 -1.47 -30.05 -9.93
CA ASP A 450 -0.76 -30.80 -10.96
C ASP A 450 0.67 -30.27 -11.14
N ILE A 451 1.60 -31.12 -11.59
CA ILE A 451 2.96 -30.70 -11.95
C ILE A 451 3.20 -30.97 -13.44
N ILE A 452 3.50 -29.91 -14.19
CA ILE A 452 3.83 -29.96 -15.61
C ILE A 452 5.30 -29.55 -15.82
N HIS A 453 6.02 -30.40 -16.55
CA HIS A 453 7.36 -30.09 -17.04
C HIS A 453 7.27 -29.30 -18.35
N ARG A 454 7.94 -28.15 -18.40
CA ARG A 454 8.07 -27.33 -19.60
C ARG A 454 9.54 -27.11 -19.90
N LEU A 455 9.97 -27.38 -21.12
CA LEU A 455 11.37 -27.18 -21.52
C LEU A 455 11.78 -25.70 -21.32
N GLY A 456 12.92 -25.46 -20.66
CA GLY A 456 13.36 -24.13 -20.22
C GLY A 456 13.41 -23.04 -21.31
N LYS A 457 13.58 -23.40 -22.59
CA LYS A 457 13.50 -22.46 -23.73
C LYS A 457 12.10 -21.83 -23.96
N THR A 458 11.06 -22.41 -23.37
CA THR A 458 9.65 -21.97 -23.49
C THR A 458 9.08 -21.42 -22.19
N ILE A 459 9.90 -21.34 -21.14
CA ILE A 459 9.59 -20.58 -19.94
C ILE A 459 10.19 -19.19 -20.20
N PRO A 460 9.38 -18.13 -20.32
CA PRO A 460 9.93 -16.79 -20.44
C PRO A 460 10.76 -16.53 -19.18
N GLN A 461 12.09 -16.63 -19.28
CA GLN A 461 12.96 -16.10 -18.24
C GLN A 461 12.86 -14.58 -18.33
N ALA A 462 11.91 -14.04 -17.57
CA ALA A 462 12.13 -12.82 -16.81
C ALA A 462 12.45 -11.55 -17.60
N ASP A 463 11.66 -11.27 -18.64
CA ASP A 463 11.33 -9.89 -19.01
C ASP A 463 9.85 -9.69 -18.71
N PHE A 464 9.55 -8.93 -17.66
CA PHE A 464 8.18 -8.49 -17.39
C PHE A 464 7.68 -7.74 -18.64
N PRO A 465 6.44 -7.97 -19.10
CA PRO A 465 5.87 -7.10 -20.11
C PRO A 465 5.89 -5.67 -19.55
N SER A 466 6.64 -4.79 -20.22
CA SER A 466 6.59 -3.36 -19.91
C SER A 466 5.17 -2.86 -20.15
N SER A 467 4.73 -1.82 -19.43
CA SER A 467 3.38 -1.27 -19.59
C SER A 467 3.04 -0.85 -21.04
N ASN A 468 4.05 -0.68 -21.90
CA ASN A 468 3.92 -0.33 -23.32
C ASN A 468 3.65 -1.53 -24.26
N ASN A 469 3.88 -2.77 -23.82
CA ASN A 469 3.75 -3.96 -24.69
C ASN A 469 2.33 -4.56 -24.73
N TYR A 470 1.34 -3.87 -24.14
CA TYR A 470 -0.06 -4.27 -24.24
C TYR A 470 -0.65 -3.86 -25.60
N LYS A 471 -0.79 -4.82 -26.52
CA LYS A 471 -1.81 -4.71 -27.56
C LYS A 471 -3.17 -4.95 -26.91
N GLU A 472 -4.06 -3.97 -26.99
CA GLU A 472 -5.48 -4.17 -26.71
C GLU A 472 -5.97 -5.31 -27.59
N LYS A 473 -6.34 -6.44 -26.99
CA LYS A 473 -7.36 -7.28 -27.63
C LYS A 473 -8.66 -6.53 -27.40
N SER A 474 -9.16 -5.84 -28.42
CA SER A 474 -10.53 -5.41 -28.48
C SER A 474 -11.39 -6.64 -28.19
N ILE A 475 -12.09 -6.60 -27.07
CA ILE A 475 -13.26 -7.45 -26.87
C ILE A 475 -14.33 -6.71 -27.66
N ASP A 476 -14.66 -7.21 -28.84
CA ASP A 476 -15.81 -6.73 -29.59
C ASP A 476 -17.04 -6.95 -28.70
N PHE A 477 -17.49 -5.89 -28.05
CA PHE A 477 -18.82 -5.85 -27.48
C PHE A 477 -19.76 -5.87 -28.68
N GLU A 478 -20.39 -7.02 -28.96
CA GLU A 478 -21.56 -7.06 -29.83
C GLU A 478 -22.61 -6.12 -29.22
N THR A 479 -22.73 -4.94 -29.80
CA THR A 479 -23.82 -4.02 -29.57
C THR A 479 -25.11 -4.74 -29.95
N PRO A 480 -26.14 -4.80 -29.08
CA PRO A 480 -27.45 -5.24 -29.50
C PRO A 480 -27.94 -4.26 -30.56
N VAL A 481 -28.18 -4.75 -31.77
CA VAL A 481 -28.84 -4.00 -32.84
C VAL A 481 -30.25 -3.68 -32.33
N MET A 482 -30.46 -2.44 -31.91
CA MET A 482 -31.79 -1.87 -31.76
C MET A 482 -32.36 -1.73 -33.18
N ILE A 483 -33.33 -2.56 -33.51
CA ILE A 483 -34.13 -2.43 -34.73
C ILE A 483 -34.94 -1.14 -34.56
N ASP A 484 -34.58 -0.12 -35.33
CA ASP A 484 -35.31 1.14 -35.43
C ASP A 484 -36.45 0.94 -36.43
N GLU A 485 -37.68 0.78 -35.92
CA GLU A 485 -38.87 0.37 -36.66
C GLU A 485 -39.59 1.55 -37.38
N ASP A 486 -38.90 2.67 -37.62
CA ASP A 486 -39.55 3.91 -38.10
C ASP A 486 -38.96 4.52 -39.40
N LEU A 487 -38.31 3.72 -40.25
CA LEU A 487 -37.78 4.19 -41.55
C LEU A 487 -38.45 3.61 -42.81
N GLU A 488 -39.53 2.83 -42.70
CA GLU A 488 -40.30 2.31 -43.86
C GLU A 488 -41.51 3.17 -44.26
N ARG A 489 -41.50 4.49 -44.04
CA ARG A 489 -42.60 5.38 -44.46
C ARG A 489 -42.23 6.57 -45.32
N ARG A 490 -41.07 6.57 -45.98
CA ARG A 490 -40.66 7.69 -46.85
C ARG A 490 -40.05 7.32 -48.21
N GLU A 491 -40.22 6.09 -48.69
CA GLU A 491 -39.81 5.71 -50.06
C GLU A 491 -40.92 4.99 -50.84
N GLU A 492 -42.14 5.54 -50.83
CA GLU A 492 -43.22 5.13 -51.76
C GLU A 492 -43.71 6.26 -52.70
N GLU A 493 -43.04 7.41 -52.73
CA GLU A 493 -43.32 8.46 -53.71
C GLU A 493 -42.00 8.97 -54.30
N GLU A 494 -41.47 8.25 -55.30
CA GLU A 494 -40.73 8.79 -56.47
C GLU A 494 -40.09 7.63 -57.24
N GLY A 495 -40.90 6.93 -58.01
CA GLY A 495 -40.45 6.01 -59.04
C GLY A 495 -41.24 6.28 -60.31
N ASP A 496 -40.76 7.18 -61.17
CA ASP A 496 -40.99 7.01 -62.60
C ASP A 496 -39.84 7.54 -63.47
N SER A 497 -39.39 6.63 -64.33
CA SER A 497 -38.74 6.85 -65.62
C SER A 497 -37.19 6.85 -65.74
N HIS A 498 -36.78 6.08 -66.76
CA HIS A 498 -35.57 6.15 -67.59
C HIS A 498 -34.38 5.18 -67.35
N SER A 499 -34.58 3.99 -67.93
CA SER A 499 -33.78 3.38 -69.02
C SER A 499 -32.26 3.19 -68.85
N PHE A 500 -31.91 1.90 -68.78
CA PHE A 500 -30.74 1.22 -69.37
C PHE A 500 -30.05 1.95 -70.54
N ASP A 501 -28.70 1.96 -70.59
CA ASP A 501 -27.90 0.98 -71.35
C ASP A 501 -26.36 1.23 -71.28
N LYS A 502 -25.60 0.12 -71.36
CA LYS A 502 -24.18 -0.07 -71.76
C LYS A 502 -23.05 0.44 -70.84
N MET A 503 -21.95 -0.30 -70.60
CA MET A 503 -21.32 -1.46 -71.28
C MET A 503 -20.41 -2.20 -70.30
#